data_AF-A0A820SMB3-F1
#
_entry.id   AF-A0A820SMB3-F1
#
_cell.length_a   1.000
_cell.length_b   1.000
_cell.length_c   1.000
_cell.angle_alpha   90.00
_cell.angle_beta   90.00
_cell.angle_gamma   90.00
#
_symmetry.space_group_name_H-M   'P 1'
#
loop_
_entity.id
_entity.type
_entity.pdbx_description
1 polymer ?
#
loop_
_entity_poly.entity_id
_entity_poly.type
_entity_poly.pdbx_seq_one_letter_code
_entity_poly.pdbx_strand_id
1 'polypeptide(L)'
;IEHADTLSCPCSTIAVPYEILVSNTISFHPVCSSIYVSKEWIQALYLSYASSLLVTDFRTTAKSQFELLADFCSICQKTVFESLTDLMNEQLVTVQLLSEDQVRSQILANIDLIKSSIP
;
A
#
# COMPACT_ATOMS: atom_id res chain seq x y z
N ILE A 1 38.31 25.17 -6.03
CA ILE A 1 37.67 24.24 -5.06
C ILE A 1 37.97 22.85 -5.58
N GLU A 2 39.08 22.25 -5.18
CA GLU A 2 39.64 21.05 -5.84
C GLU A 2 39.77 19.85 -4.89
N HIS A 3 39.19 19.96 -3.68
CA HIS A 3 39.28 18.94 -2.62
C HIS A 3 37.92 18.54 -2.01
N ALA A 4 36.80 19.06 -2.54
CA ALA A 4 35.47 18.71 -2.02
C ALA A 4 35.12 17.24 -2.28
N ASP A 5 35.54 16.69 -3.42
CA ASP A 5 35.18 15.33 -3.85
C ASP A 5 36.00 14.21 -3.17
N THR A 6 36.97 14.56 -2.31
CA THR A 6 37.80 13.60 -1.54
C THR A 6 37.52 13.63 -0.04
N LEU A 7 36.59 14.48 0.42
CA LEU A 7 36.19 14.55 1.82
C LEU A 7 35.25 13.39 2.17
N SER A 8 35.81 12.36 2.83
CA SER A 8 35.04 11.30 3.46
C SER A 8 34.49 11.80 4.79
N CYS A 9 33.18 12.03 4.85
CA CYS A 9 32.47 12.44 6.05
C CYS A 9 31.83 11.20 6.69
N PRO A 10 32.44 10.61 7.74
CA PRO A 10 31.81 9.50 8.45
C PRO A 10 30.55 9.96 9.18
N CYS A 11 29.51 9.14 9.17
CA CYS A 11 28.29 9.44 9.89
C CYS A 11 28.50 9.31 11.41
N SER A 12 28.00 10.27 12.18
CA SER A 12 27.85 10.13 13.63
C SER A 12 26.70 9.19 14.01
N THR A 13 25.71 9.06 13.13
CA THR A 13 24.58 8.13 13.24
C THR A 13 24.49 7.33 11.96
N ILE A 14 24.78 6.03 12.05
CA ILE A 14 24.86 5.15 10.87
C ILE A 14 23.52 4.59 10.44
N ALA A 15 22.47 4.73 11.25
CA ALA A 15 21.15 4.19 10.99
C ALA A 15 20.08 5.23 11.32
N VAL A 16 19.31 5.64 10.32
CA VAL A 16 18.25 6.63 10.46
C VAL A 16 16.90 5.99 10.09
N PRO A 17 15.91 5.98 11.01
CA PRO A 17 14.58 5.46 10.72
C PRO A 17 13.91 6.19 9.55
N TYR A 18 13.24 5.44 8.68
CA TYR A 18 12.50 6.00 7.54
C TYR A 18 11.36 6.93 7.96
N GLU A 19 10.74 6.71 9.13
CA GLU A 19 9.70 7.59 9.69
C GLU A 19 10.16 9.06 9.89
N ILE A 20 11.47 9.29 10.01
CA ILE A 20 12.04 10.65 10.13
C ILE A 20 12.18 11.30 8.74
N LEU A 21 12.36 10.48 7.70
CA LEU A 21 12.72 10.92 6.35
C LEU A 21 11.51 11.00 5.41
N VAL A 22 10.46 10.22 5.68
CA VAL A 22 9.34 10.02 4.75
C VAL A 22 8.01 10.31 5.44
N SER A 23 7.15 11.06 4.76
CA SER A 23 5.74 11.24 5.13
C SER A 23 4.87 10.67 4.02
N ASN A 24 3.88 9.86 4.39
CA ASN A 24 3.01 9.16 3.44
C ASN A 24 1.54 9.52 3.67
N THR A 25 0.78 9.69 2.59
CA THR A 25 -0.67 9.81 2.60
C THR A 25 -1.29 8.73 1.72
N ILE A 26 -2.20 7.94 2.29
CA ILE A 26 -2.86 6.83 1.59
C ILE A 26 -4.25 7.26 1.18
N SER A 27 -4.64 6.97 -0.05
CA SER A 27 -6.02 7.06 -0.50
C SER A 27 -6.41 5.76 -1.18
N PHE A 28 -7.42 5.09 -0.64
CA PHE A 28 -8.01 3.92 -1.28
C PHE A 28 -9.02 4.33 -2.35
N HIS A 29 -9.34 3.39 -3.25
CA HIS A 29 -10.38 3.64 -4.25
C HIS A 29 -11.73 3.92 -3.55
N PRO A 30 -12.50 4.95 -3.98
CA PRO A 30 -13.75 5.34 -3.31
C PRO A 30 -14.78 4.22 -3.14
N VAL A 31 -14.71 3.19 -3.99
CA VAL A 31 -15.58 1.99 -3.88
C VAL A 31 -15.41 1.28 -2.53
N CYS A 32 -14.19 1.28 -1.97
CA CYS A 32 -13.86 0.61 -0.72
C CYS A 32 -14.39 1.30 0.54
N SER A 33 -14.95 2.52 0.39
CA SER A 33 -15.69 3.22 1.45
C SER A 33 -17.15 3.47 1.07
N SER A 34 -17.61 2.90 -0.05
CA SER A 34 -18.97 3.06 -0.55
C SER A 34 -19.91 1.99 0.01
N ILE A 35 -21.20 2.15 -0.27
CA ILE A 35 -22.23 1.16 0.08
C ILE A 35 -21.96 -0.22 -0.54
N TYR A 36 -21.23 -0.30 -1.66
CA TYR A 36 -21.04 -1.54 -2.42
C TYR A 36 -20.25 -2.61 -1.68
N VAL A 37 -19.46 -2.22 -0.67
CA VAL A 37 -18.71 -3.14 0.19
C VAL A 37 -19.37 -3.32 1.56
N SER A 38 -20.53 -2.70 1.78
CA SER A 38 -21.24 -2.79 3.06
C SER A 38 -21.97 -4.12 3.18
N LYS A 39 -22.06 -4.64 4.41
CA LYS A 39 -22.77 -5.89 4.70
C LYS A 39 -24.25 -5.77 4.33
N GLU A 40 -24.85 -4.62 4.55
CA GLU A 40 -26.26 -4.33 4.26
C GLU A 40 -26.54 -4.45 2.76
N TRP A 41 -25.69 -3.86 1.91
CA TRP A 41 -25.83 -3.98 0.45
C TRP A 41 -25.68 -5.43 -0.01
N ILE A 42 -24.63 -6.11 0.47
CA ILE A 42 -24.35 -7.50 0.11
C ILE A 42 -25.51 -8.42 0.52
N GLN A 43 -26.07 -8.23 1.71
CA GLN A 43 -27.20 -9.01 2.21
C GLN A 43 -28.49 -8.73 1.43
N ALA A 44 -28.72 -7.48 1.01
CA ALA A 44 -29.87 -7.12 0.18
C ALA A 44 -29.89 -7.82 -1.18
N LEU A 45 -28.75 -8.31 -1.65
CA LEU A 45 -28.60 -9.06 -2.90
C LEU A 45 -28.86 -10.57 -2.75
N TYR A 46 -29.12 -11.07 -1.53
CA TYR A 46 -29.43 -12.48 -1.32
C TYR A 46 -30.78 -12.86 -1.92
N LEU A 47 -30.79 -13.90 -2.75
CA LEU A 47 -31.99 -14.45 -3.38
C LEU A 47 -32.07 -15.95 -3.16
N SER A 48 -33.07 -16.38 -2.39
CA SER A 48 -33.28 -17.79 -2.04
C SER A 48 -33.61 -18.68 -3.25
N TYR A 49 -34.15 -18.11 -4.34
CA TYR A 49 -34.51 -18.81 -5.57
C TYR A 49 -33.57 -18.52 -6.74
N ALA A 50 -32.33 -18.07 -6.47
CA ALA A 50 -31.36 -17.73 -7.51
C ALA A 50 -31.11 -18.88 -8.50
N SER A 51 -31.20 -20.14 -8.07
CA SER A 51 -31.04 -21.33 -8.92
C SER A 51 -32.14 -21.50 -9.97
N SER A 52 -33.27 -20.81 -9.82
CA SER A 52 -34.38 -20.83 -10.77
C SER A 52 -34.28 -19.73 -11.83
N LEU A 53 -33.27 -18.85 -11.72
CA LEU A 53 -32.98 -17.80 -12.69
C LEU A 53 -31.94 -18.26 -13.71
N LEU A 54 -31.86 -17.57 -14.84
CA LEU A 54 -30.79 -17.79 -15.82
C LEU A 54 -29.45 -17.42 -15.20
N VAL A 55 -28.39 -18.18 -15.51
CA VAL A 55 -27.02 -17.92 -15.04
C VAL A 55 -26.47 -16.56 -15.48
N THR A 56 -27.06 -15.96 -16.52
CA THR A 56 -26.71 -14.62 -17.02
C THR A 56 -27.45 -13.50 -16.27
N ASP A 57 -28.42 -13.83 -15.42
CA ASP A 57 -29.09 -12.85 -14.58
C ASP A 57 -28.10 -12.40 -13.51
N PHE A 58 -27.74 -11.11 -13.54
CA PHE A 58 -26.79 -10.48 -12.61
C PHE A 58 -27.07 -10.87 -11.15
N ARG A 59 -28.35 -10.97 -10.78
CA ARG A 59 -28.75 -11.25 -9.40
C ARG A 59 -28.32 -12.64 -8.90
N THR A 60 -27.98 -13.56 -9.81
CA THR A 60 -27.45 -14.88 -9.45
C THR A 60 -26.00 -14.83 -8.97
N THR A 61 -25.22 -13.81 -9.38
CA THR A 61 -23.79 -13.67 -9.06
C THR A 61 -23.47 -12.38 -8.31
N ALA A 62 -24.38 -11.41 -8.25
CA ALA A 62 -24.16 -10.10 -7.64
C ALA A 62 -23.63 -10.19 -6.22
N LYS A 63 -24.28 -11.00 -5.36
CA LYS A 63 -23.85 -11.18 -3.96
C LYS A 63 -22.39 -11.59 -3.86
N SER A 64 -21.99 -12.65 -4.57
CA SER A 64 -20.61 -13.16 -4.49
C SER A 64 -19.59 -12.20 -5.12
N GLN A 65 -19.98 -11.44 -6.15
CA GLN A 65 -19.13 -10.41 -6.74
C GLN A 65 -18.88 -9.24 -5.77
N PHE A 66 -19.91 -8.76 -5.06
CA PHE A 66 -19.73 -7.70 -4.07
C PHE A 66 -19.05 -8.20 -2.79
N GLU A 67 -19.22 -9.46 -2.40
CA GLU A 67 -18.42 -10.08 -1.35
C GLU A 67 -16.94 -10.09 -1.73
N LEU A 68 -16.61 -10.55 -2.95
CA LEU A 68 -15.24 -10.51 -3.46
C LEU A 68 -14.67 -9.09 -3.49
N LEU A 69 -15.47 -8.10 -3.88
CA LEU A 69 -15.05 -6.69 -3.86
C LEU A 69 -14.76 -6.20 -2.43
N ALA A 70 -15.60 -6.55 -1.46
CA ALA A 70 -15.41 -6.18 -0.06
C ALA A 70 -14.14 -6.83 0.52
N ASP A 71 -13.94 -8.12 0.25
CA ASP A 71 -12.75 -8.86 0.66
C ASP A 71 -11.49 -8.28 0.00
N PHE A 72 -11.54 -7.97 -1.29
CA PHE A 72 -10.44 -7.34 -2.02
C PHE A 72 -10.07 -5.98 -1.40
N CYS A 73 -11.06 -5.12 -1.15
CA CYS A 73 -10.84 -3.84 -0.47
C CYS A 73 -10.21 -4.02 0.92
N SER A 74 -10.67 -5.01 1.70
CA SER A 74 -10.09 -5.30 3.01
C SER A 74 -8.64 -5.80 2.91
N ILE A 75 -8.33 -6.65 1.93
CA ILE A 75 -6.99 -7.17 1.71
C ILE A 75 -6.07 -6.04 1.29
N CYS A 76 -6.45 -5.22 0.29
CA CYS A 76 -5.65 -4.07 -0.14
C CYS A 76 -5.37 -3.11 1.02
N GLN A 77 -6.38 -2.77 1.83
CA GLN A 77 -6.19 -1.91 3.00
C GLN A 77 -5.18 -2.49 3.97
N LYS A 78 -5.36 -3.76 4.34
CA LYS A 78 -4.46 -4.46 5.26
C LYS A 78 -3.03 -4.50 4.70
N THR A 79 -2.86 -4.94 3.46
CA THR A 79 -1.54 -5.06 2.82
C THR A 79 -0.84 -3.70 2.76
N VAL A 80 -1.53 -2.62 2.36
CA VAL A 80 -0.93 -1.29 2.32
C VAL A 80 -0.51 -0.81 3.72
N PHE A 81 -1.34 -1.03 4.74
CA PHE A 81 -0.99 -0.64 6.12
C PHE A 81 0.19 -1.45 6.67
N GLU A 82 0.24 -2.75 6.40
CA GLU A 82 1.37 -3.62 6.76
C GLU A 82 2.65 -3.16 6.07
N SER A 83 2.62 -2.98 4.74
CA SER A 83 3.78 -2.50 3.98
C SER A 83 4.30 -1.13 4.43
N LEU A 84 3.41 -0.23 4.82
CA LEU A 84 3.82 1.07 5.37
C LEU A 84 4.41 0.94 6.77
N THR A 85 3.85 0.07 7.60
CA THR A 85 4.42 -0.22 8.92
C THR A 85 5.83 -0.78 8.78
N ASP A 86 6.03 -1.72 7.84
CA ASP A 86 7.34 -2.27 7.53
C ASP A 86 8.30 -1.19 7.06
N LEU A 87 7.89 -0.35 6.09
CA LEU A 87 8.70 0.77 5.61
C LEU A 87 9.11 1.75 6.73
N MET A 88 8.19 2.09 7.63
CA MET A 88 8.50 3.02 8.73
C MET A 88 9.46 2.40 9.76
N ASN A 89 9.47 1.08 9.90
CA ASN A 89 10.40 0.34 10.75
C ASN A 89 11.76 0.11 10.08
N GLU A 90 11.88 0.29 8.77
CA GLU A 90 13.17 0.24 8.07
C GLU A 90 14.07 1.41 8.45
N GLN A 91 15.38 1.19 8.29
CA GLN A 91 16.41 2.18 8.58
C GLN A 91 17.29 2.37 7.35
N LEU A 92 17.59 3.62 7.02
CA LEU A 92 18.64 3.94 6.08
C LEU A 92 19.99 3.76 6.79
N VAL A 93 20.75 2.74 6.38
CA VAL A 93 22.05 2.43 6.97
C VAL A 93 23.18 2.90 6.06
N THR A 94 23.99 3.85 6.53
CA THR A 94 25.16 4.35 5.80
C THR A 94 26.29 4.74 6.75
N VAL A 95 27.51 4.39 6.35
CA VAL A 95 28.74 4.73 7.09
C VAL A 95 29.32 6.09 6.69
N GLN A 96 28.91 6.62 5.54
CA GLN A 96 29.34 7.89 4.98
C GLN A 96 28.14 8.80 4.74
N LEU A 97 28.36 10.10 4.88
CA LEU A 97 27.33 11.10 4.60
C LEU A 97 26.92 11.00 3.13
N LEU A 98 25.65 10.75 2.90
CA LEU A 98 25.05 10.75 1.58
C LEU A 98 24.54 12.15 1.25
N SER A 99 24.60 12.53 -0.03
CA SER A 99 23.89 13.72 -0.51
C SER A 99 22.38 13.50 -0.43
N GLU A 100 21.62 14.60 -0.40
CA GLU A 100 20.16 14.53 -0.42
C GLU A 100 19.65 13.72 -1.62
N ASP A 101 20.26 13.89 -2.79
CA ASP A 101 19.88 13.16 -4.02
C ASP A 101 20.12 11.66 -3.90
N GLN A 102 21.21 11.25 -3.24
CA GLN A 102 21.50 9.84 -3.00
C GLN A 102 20.49 9.22 -2.01
N VAL A 103 20.18 9.93 -0.92
CA VAL A 103 19.15 9.52 0.05
C VAL A 103 17.80 9.39 -0.65
N ARG A 104 17.40 10.43 -1.39
CA ARG A 104 16.14 10.45 -2.15
C ARG A 104 16.06 9.31 -3.15
N SER A 105 17.14 9.04 -3.89
CA SER A 105 17.17 7.95 -4.88
C SER A 105 17.00 6.58 -4.24
N GLN A 106 17.64 6.33 -3.09
CA GLN A 106 17.48 5.07 -2.36
C GLN A 106 16.06 4.90 -1.81
N ILE A 107 15.50 5.96 -1.20
CA ILE A 107 14.14 5.95 -0.68
C ILE A 107 13.13 5.68 -1.80
N LEU A 108 13.26 6.37 -2.95
CA LEU A 108 12.36 6.18 -4.09
C LEU A 108 12.45 4.77 -4.67
N ALA A 109 13.65 4.20 -4.78
CA ALA A 109 13.83 2.82 -5.24
C ALA A 109 13.15 1.82 -4.30
N ASN A 110 13.27 2.00 -2.98
CA ASN A 110 12.60 1.15 -1.99
C ASN A 110 11.08 1.30 -2.04
N ILE A 111 10.58 2.53 -2.18
CA ILE A 111 9.14 2.80 -2.34
C ILE A 111 8.60 2.10 -3.60
N ASP A 112 9.32 2.14 -4.72
CA ASP A 112 8.87 1.52 -5.97
C ASP A 112 8.88 -0.02 -5.88
N LEU A 113 9.83 -0.60 -5.14
CA LEU A 113 9.81 -2.03 -4.82
C LEU A 113 8.56 -2.42 -4.01
N ILE A 114 8.21 -1.63 -2.99
CA ILE A 114 7.01 -1.87 -2.17
C ILE A 114 5.73 -1.73 -3.00
N LYS A 115 5.65 -0.71 -3.87
CA LYS A 115 4.48 -0.57 -4.76
C LYS A 115 4.31 -1.77 -5.68
N SER A 116 5.40 -2.42 -6.09
CA SER A 116 5.35 -3.59 -6.96
C SER A 116 4.83 -4.87 -6.27
N SER A 117 4.86 -4.93 -4.94
CA SER A 117 4.37 -6.08 -4.16
C SER A 117 2.92 -5.96 -3.71
N ILE A 118 2.30 -4.78 -3.88
CA ILE A 118 0.90 -4.53 -3.52
C ILE A 118 0.01 -4.90 -4.73
N PRO A 119 -1.00 -5.78 -4.55
CA PRO A 119 -1.90 -6.21 -5.62
C PRO A 119 -2.92 -5.15 -6.06
#